data_AF-A0AAD5XWL2-F1
#
_entry.id   AF-A0AAD5XWL2-F1
#
_cell.length_a   1.000
_cell.length_b   1.000
_cell.length_c   1.000
_cell.angle_alpha   90.00
_cell.angle_beta   90.00
_cell.angle_gamma   90.00
#
_symmetry.space_group_name_H-M   'P 1'
#
loop_
_entity.id
_entity.type
_entity.pdbx_description
1 polymer ?
#
loop_
_entity_poly.entity_id
_entity_poly.type
_entity_poly.pdbx_seq_one_letter_code
_entity_poly.pdbx_strand_id
1 'polypeptide(L)'
;MHQELNSAVNFIASYLKSNTSLNINKFKKELFDLLENKFKNHWCEQYPLLGNGFRAISFHHPIVDECLLTAASLNGIADINLYFPSDLVLWIDPHCVSYKISDYGYVTTIYESQQHQQPQQAFNQNPYSTTYVQRNVSSTTYATSE
;
A
#
# COMPACT_ATOMS: atom_id res chain seq x y z
N MET A 1 -9.02 0.05 -9.21
CA MET A 1 -9.15 1.04 -8.11
C MET A 1 -10.27 0.72 -7.13
N HIS A 2 -11.51 0.50 -7.58
CA HIS A 2 -12.66 0.36 -6.69
C HIS A 2 -12.55 -0.83 -5.70
N GLN A 3 -12.06 -1.99 -6.15
CA GLN A 3 -11.90 -3.17 -5.28
C GLN A 3 -10.79 -2.95 -4.25
N GLU A 4 -9.69 -2.34 -4.69
CA GLU A 4 -8.54 -2.00 -3.86
C GLU A 4 -8.95 -1.01 -2.75
N LEU A 5 -9.64 0.07 -3.12
CA LEU A 5 -10.17 1.03 -2.14
C LEU A 5 -11.12 0.38 -1.14
N ASN A 6 -12.05 -0.47 -1.58
CA ASN A 6 -12.94 -1.19 -0.67
C ASN A 6 -12.15 -2.06 0.32
N SER A 7 -11.15 -2.81 -0.16
CA SER A 7 -10.32 -3.66 0.70
C SER A 7 -9.55 -2.83 1.73
N ALA A 8 -8.96 -1.71 1.32
CA ALA A 8 -8.23 -0.79 2.18
C ALA A 8 -9.14 -0.14 3.24
N VAL A 9 -10.30 0.38 2.82
CA VAL A 9 -11.28 1.01 3.71
C VAL A 9 -11.84 0.00 4.72
N ASN A 10 -12.10 -1.25 4.30
CA ASN A 10 -12.52 -2.32 5.21
C ASN A 10 -11.45 -2.65 6.24
N PHE A 11 -10.18 -2.69 5.84
CA PHE A 11 -9.04 -2.91 6.72
C PHE A 11 -8.92 -1.78 7.74
N ILE A 12 -8.93 -0.52 7.31
CA ILE A 12 -8.88 0.65 8.19
C ILE A 12 -10.05 0.66 9.18
N ALA A 13 -11.27 0.44 8.68
CA ALA A 13 -12.47 0.40 9.53
C ALA A 13 -12.46 -0.77 10.53
N SER A 14 -11.66 -1.82 10.31
CA SER A 14 -11.56 -2.94 11.25
C SER A 14 -11.00 -2.55 12.62
N TYR A 15 -10.14 -1.53 12.66
CA TYR A 15 -9.60 -0.95 13.90
C TYR A 15 -10.64 -0.18 14.74
N LEU A 16 -11.73 0.25 14.13
CA LEU A 16 -12.79 1.02 14.78
C LEU A 16 -13.94 0.15 15.30
N LYS A 17 -13.99 -1.15 14.94
CA LYS A 17 -15.14 -2.04 15.20
C LYS A 17 -15.46 -2.24 16.69
N SER A 18 -14.49 -2.09 17.57
CA SER A 18 -14.70 -2.21 19.02
C SER A 18 -15.57 -1.08 19.58
N ASN A 19 -15.66 0.06 18.89
CA ASN A 19 -16.51 1.18 19.30
C ASN A 19 -17.88 1.10 18.62
N THR A 20 -18.86 0.54 19.33
CA THR A 20 -20.23 0.34 18.84
C THR A 20 -21.02 1.63 18.65
N SER A 21 -20.55 2.76 19.19
CA SER A 21 -21.20 4.07 19.01
C SER A 21 -20.92 4.70 17.65
N LEU A 22 -19.90 4.22 16.93
CA LEU A 22 -19.51 4.77 15.64
C LEU A 22 -20.37 4.19 14.50
N ASN A 23 -20.78 5.06 13.58
CA ASN A 23 -21.36 4.62 12.32
C ASN A 23 -20.26 4.19 11.35
N ILE A 24 -19.82 2.94 11.45
CA ILE A 24 -18.72 2.39 10.65
C ILE A 24 -19.01 2.48 9.15
N ASN A 25 -20.26 2.29 8.72
CA ASN A 25 -20.60 2.36 7.30
C ASN A 25 -20.48 3.79 6.75
N LYS A 26 -20.88 4.80 7.55
CA LYS A 26 -20.67 6.20 7.20
C LYS A 26 -19.18 6.51 7.10
N PHE A 27 -18.38 6.12 8.09
CA PHE A 27 -16.93 6.31 8.06
C PHE A 27 -16.29 5.70 6.82
N LYS A 28 -16.66 4.45 6.49
CA LYS A 28 -16.15 3.77 5.30
C LYS A 28 -16.48 4.53 4.02
N LYS A 29 -17.71 5.02 3.88
CA LYS A 29 -18.13 5.78 2.70
C LYS A 29 -17.32 7.09 2.57
N GLU A 30 -17.22 7.87 3.65
CA GLU A 30 -16.48 9.13 3.62
C GLU A 30 -14.99 8.92 3.26
N LEU A 31 -14.35 7.92 3.87
CA LEU A 31 -12.96 7.60 3.57
C LEU A 31 -12.78 7.12 2.13
N PHE A 32 -13.70 6.29 1.62
CA PHE A 32 -13.67 5.84 0.23
C PHE A 32 -13.68 7.02 -0.73
N ASP A 33 -14.63 7.95 -0.57
CA ASP A 33 -14.81 9.10 -1.47
C ASP A 33 -13.57 10.04 -1.44
N LEU A 34 -13.00 10.26 -0.25
CA LEU A 34 -11.78 11.06 -0.08
C LEU A 34 -10.58 10.43 -0.81
N LEU A 35 -10.39 9.12 -0.65
CA LEU A 35 -9.28 8.40 -1.28
C LEU A 35 -9.46 8.30 -2.80
N GLU A 36 -10.67 8.01 -3.27
CA GLU A 36 -10.99 7.99 -4.71
C GLU A 36 -10.66 9.33 -5.35
N ASN A 37 -11.07 10.43 -4.73
CA ASN A 37 -10.75 11.76 -5.23
C ASN A 37 -9.25 12.10 -5.15
N LYS A 38 -8.55 11.67 -4.09
CA LYS A 38 -7.08 11.81 -3.96
C LYS A 38 -6.37 11.08 -5.10
N PHE A 39 -6.81 9.87 -5.44
CA PHE A 39 -6.08 8.96 -6.33
C PHE A 39 -6.39 9.12 -7.82
N LYS A 40 -7.50 9.78 -8.20
CA LYS A 40 -8.02 9.82 -9.59
C LYS A 40 -6.98 10.16 -10.68
N ASN A 41 -6.01 11.03 -10.40
CA ASN A 41 -4.97 11.44 -11.36
C ASN A 41 -3.61 10.78 -11.11
N HIS A 42 -3.53 9.90 -10.13
CA HIS A 42 -2.34 9.18 -9.71
C HIS A 42 -2.58 7.67 -9.77
N TRP A 43 -3.50 7.19 -10.58
CA TRP A 43 -3.81 5.76 -10.73
C TRP A 43 -3.43 5.27 -12.13
N CYS A 44 -2.43 4.40 -12.23
CA CYS A 44 -1.94 3.87 -13.50
C CYS A 44 -1.83 2.34 -13.45
N GLU A 45 -2.81 1.63 -14.03
CA GLU A 45 -2.85 0.15 -13.99
C GLU A 45 -1.64 -0.49 -14.69
N GLN A 46 -1.14 0.12 -15.76
CA GLN A 46 0.03 -0.37 -16.50
C GLN A 46 1.33 -0.30 -15.67
N TYR A 47 1.40 0.65 -14.73
CA TYR A 47 2.57 0.88 -13.88
C TYR A 47 2.12 1.05 -12.42
N PRO A 48 1.74 -0.05 -11.72
CA PRO A 48 1.09 0.03 -10.42
C PRO A 48 1.89 0.80 -9.37
N LEU A 49 3.23 0.68 -9.40
CA LEU A 49 4.10 1.35 -8.43
C LEU A 49 4.29 2.85 -8.70
N LEU A 50 3.93 3.34 -9.90
CA LEU A 50 4.02 4.76 -10.20
C LEU A 50 3.02 5.54 -9.32
N GLY A 51 3.55 6.42 -8.47
CA GLY A 51 2.74 7.22 -7.54
C GLY A 51 2.30 6.48 -6.27
N ASN A 52 2.83 5.29 -5.98
CA ASN A 52 2.43 4.52 -4.79
C ASN A 52 2.70 5.27 -3.46
N GLY A 53 3.80 6.03 -3.37
CA GLY A 53 4.10 6.86 -2.20
C GLY A 53 3.07 7.97 -1.96
N PHE A 54 2.50 8.55 -3.03
CA PHE A 54 1.42 9.54 -2.92
C PHE A 54 0.10 8.89 -2.46
N ARG A 55 -0.15 7.66 -2.90
CA ARG A 55 -1.36 6.90 -2.54
C ARG A 55 -1.25 6.21 -1.18
N ALA A 56 -0.05 6.04 -0.66
CA ALA A 56 0.16 5.44 0.65
C ALA A 56 -0.57 6.22 1.75
N ILE A 57 -1.16 5.49 2.68
CA ILE A 57 -1.80 6.02 3.88
C ILE A 57 -0.87 5.71 5.05
N SER A 58 -0.27 6.76 5.61
CA SER A 58 0.64 6.66 6.73
C SER A 58 -0.04 7.02 8.04
N PHE A 59 0.21 6.19 9.04
CA PHE A 59 -0.10 6.45 10.43
C PHE A 59 1.21 6.33 11.20
N HIS A 60 1.78 7.45 11.63
CA HIS A 60 3.01 7.51 12.41
C HIS A 60 2.80 8.44 13.59
N HIS A 61 2.30 7.89 14.71
CA HIS A 61 1.79 8.67 15.84
C HIS A 61 2.75 9.80 16.27
N PRO A 62 2.28 11.06 16.37
CA PRO A 62 0.90 11.52 16.23
C PRO A 62 0.50 11.97 14.80
N ILE A 63 1.37 11.80 13.82
CA ILE A 63 1.16 12.22 12.43
C ILE A 63 0.28 11.19 11.72
N VAL A 64 -0.84 11.64 11.16
CA VAL A 64 -1.83 10.79 10.48
C VAL A 64 -2.17 11.39 9.12
N ASP A 65 -2.36 10.53 8.11
CA ASP A 65 -2.81 10.95 6.78
C ASP A 65 -4.11 11.79 6.84
N GLU A 66 -4.13 12.88 6.06
CA GLU A 66 -5.21 13.86 6.09
C GLU A 66 -6.58 13.29 5.68
N CYS A 67 -6.64 12.32 4.76
CA CYS A 67 -7.92 11.70 4.40
C CYS A 67 -8.50 10.93 5.60
N LEU A 68 -7.62 10.28 6.38
CA LEU A 68 -8.03 9.55 7.58
C LEU A 68 -8.55 10.52 8.65
N LEU A 69 -7.81 11.61 8.91
CA LEU A 69 -8.21 12.66 9.86
C LEU A 69 -9.54 13.31 9.47
N THR A 70 -9.72 13.60 8.18
CA THR A 70 -10.95 14.19 7.66
C THR A 70 -12.13 13.24 7.84
N ALA A 71 -11.98 11.97 7.46
CA ALA A 71 -13.02 10.95 7.65
C ALA A 71 -13.36 10.76 9.14
N ALA A 72 -12.35 10.77 10.03
CA ALA A 72 -12.54 10.68 11.47
C ALA A 72 -13.37 11.84 12.01
N SER A 73 -13.01 13.07 11.63
CA SER A 73 -13.70 14.30 12.03
C SER A 73 -15.17 14.30 11.59
N LEU A 74 -15.47 13.91 10.34
CA LEU A 74 -16.84 13.84 9.80
C LEU A 74 -17.73 12.79 10.50
N ASN A 75 -17.11 11.88 11.25
CA ASN A 75 -17.76 10.81 11.99
C ASN A 75 -17.65 10.95 13.51
N GLY A 76 -17.20 12.11 14.01
CA GLY A 76 -17.15 12.41 15.44
C GLY A 76 -16.06 11.65 16.21
N ILE A 77 -15.03 11.15 15.52
CA ILE A 77 -13.88 10.51 16.15
C ILE A 77 -12.87 11.60 16.52
N ALA A 78 -12.84 11.95 17.81
CA ALA A 78 -12.01 13.06 18.30
C ALA A 78 -10.51 12.76 18.29
N ASP A 79 -10.12 11.53 18.66
CA ASP A 79 -8.74 11.08 18.62
C ASP A 79 -8.67 9.72 17.92
N ILE A 80 -8.29 9.75 16.65
CA ILE A 80 -8.11 8.53 15.86
C ILE A 80 -6.91 7.72 16.34
N ASN A 81 -5.96 8.32 17.06
CA ASN A 81 -4.76 7.62 17.50
C ASN A 81 -5.00 6.51 18.51
N LEU A 82 -6.15 6.55 19.18
CA LEU A 82 -6.55 5.53 20.15
C LEU A 82 -6.89 4.18 19.50
N TYR A 83 -7.08 4.13 18.18
CA TYR A 83 -7.58 2.95 17.47
C TYR A 83 -6.54 2.23 16.63
N PHE A 84 -5.48 2.91 16.22
CA PHE A 84 -4.52 2.40 15.24
C PHE A 84 -3.17 2.08 15.87
N PRO A 85 -2.41 1.11 15.31
CA PRO A 85 -1.01 0.90 15.69
C PRO A 85 -0.19 2.15 15.43
N SER A 86 0.82 2.42 16.28
CA SER A 86 1.59 3.67 16.25
C SER A 86 2.38 3.92 14.97
N ASP A 87 2.72 2.86 14.23
CA ASP A 87 3.50 2.95 13.00
C ASP A 87 2.92 1.95 11.98
N LEU A 88 2.08 2.45 11.07
CA LEU A 88 1.42 1.70 10.02
C LEU A 88 1.53 2.47 8.71
N VAL A 89 1.92 1.74 7.66
CA VAL A 89 1.87 2.25 6.29
C VAL A 89 1.04 1.27 5.46
N LEU A 90 0.04 1.80 4.75
CA LEU A 90 -0.84 1.05 3.86
C LEU A 90 -0.65 1.56 2.43
N TRP A 91 -0.23 0.68 1.53
CA TRP A 91 -0.14 0.95 0.09
C TRP A 91 -1.41 0.46 -0.60
N ILE A 92 -2.00 1.35 -1.41
CA ILE A 92 -3.20 1.08 -2.18
C ILE A 92 -2.84 1.29 -3.65
N ASP A 93 -2.45 0.20 -4.29
CA ASP A 93 -1.91 0.19 -5.64
C ASP A 93 -2.83 -0.58 -6.58
N PRO A 94 -2.79 -0.34 -7.90
CA PRO A 94 -3.48 -1.20 -8.85
C PRO A 94 -3.17 -2.67 -8.60
N HIS A 95 -4.24 -3.47 -8.50
CA HIS A 95 -4.18 -4.92 -8.31
C HIS A 95 -3.67 -5.41 -6.96
N CYS A 96 -3.20 -4.54 -6.06
CA CYS A 96 -2.63 -4.94 -4.77
C CYS A 96 -2.88 -3.92 -3.66
N VAL A 97 -3.31 -4.39 -2.49
CA VAL A 97 -3.32 -3.60 -1.26
C VAL A 97 -2.49 -4.34 -0.23
N SER A 98 -1.50 -3.65 0.32
CA SER A 98 -0.58 -4.23 1.29
C SER A 98 -0.24 -3.22 2.38
N TYR A 99 0.18 -3.70 3.54
CA TYR A 99 0.54 -2.86 4.66
C TYR A 99 1.78 -3.36 5.38
N LYS A 100 2.41 -2.48 6.15
CA LYS A 100 3.47 -2.78 7.09
C LYS A 100 3.17 -2.10 8.41
N ILE A 101 3.42 -2.80 9.52
CA ILE A 101 3.38 -2.23 10.88
C ILE A 101 4.82 -2.24 11.42
N SER A 102 5.28 -1.14 12.01
CA SER A 102 6.65 -0.95 12.48
C SER A 102 7.70 -0.93 11.35
N ASP A 103 8.80 -0.21 11.57
CA ASP A 103 9.95 -0.19 10.66
C ASP A 103 10.50 -1.57 10.33
N TYR A 104 10.51 -2.48 11.32
CA TYR A 104 11.03 -3.85 11.20
C TYR A 104 9.96 -4.89 10.84
N GLY A 105 8.71 -4.47 10.60
CA GLY A 105 7.64 -5.39 10.22
C GLY A 105 7.78 -5.92 8.79
N TYR A 106 7.11 -7.04 8.53
CA TYR A 106 6.95 -7.58 7.19
C TYR A 106 5.77 -6.93 6.47
N VAL A 107 5.91 -6.75 5.15
CA VAL A 107 4.80 -6.34 4.30
C VAL A 107 3.80 -7.49 4.18
N THR A 108 2.52 -7.20 4.45
CA THR A 108 1.42 -8.16 4.38
C THR A 108 0.37 -7.70 3.38
N THR A 109 -0.08 -8.61 2.52
CA THR A 109 -1.10 -8.35 1.50
C THR A 109 -2.51 -8.53 2.06
N ILE A 110 -3.35 -7.51 1.87
CA ILE A 110 -4.80 -7.52 2.21
C ILE A 110 -5.63 -7.91 1.00
N TYR A 111 -5.22 -7.49 -0.19
CA TYR A 111 -5.90 -7.76 -1.45
C TYR A 111 -4.88 -7.95 -2.57
N GLU A 112 -5.13 -8.95 -3.42
CA GLU A 112 -4.39 -9.18 -4.65
C GLU A 112 -5.36 -9.66 -5.74
N SER A 113 -5.32 -9.01 -6.90
CA SER A 113 -6.16 -9.36 -8.04
C SER A 113 -5.69 -10.65 -8.70
N GLN A 114 -6.56 -11.66 -8.74
CA GLN A 114 -6.29 -12.97 -9.35
C GLN A 114 -5.95 -12.89 -10.84
N GLN A 115 -6.45 -11.88 -11.57
CA GLN A 115 -6.19 -11.70 -13.00
C GLN A 115 -4.80 -11.12 -13.31
N HIS A 116 -4.12 -10.59 -12.29
CA HIS A 116 -2.84 -9.91 -12.42
C HIS A 116 -1.79 -10.53 -11.50
N GLN A 117 -1.88 -11.85 -11.25
CA GLN A 117 -0.80 -12.61 -10.61
C GLN A 117 0.44 -12.55 -11.52
N GLN A 118 1.22 -11.48 -11.41
CA GLN A 118 2.59 -11.50 -11.87
C GLN A 118 3.32 -12.52 -10.98
N PRO A 119 4.18 -13.39 -11.53
CA PRO A 119 5.07 -14.19 -10.68
C PRO A 119 5.80 -13.19 -9.79
N GLN A 120 5.61 -13.33 -8.47
CA GLN A 120 6.19 -12.44 -7.47
C GLN A 120 7.63 -12.15 -7.88
N GLN A 121 7.92 -10.91 -8.29
CA GLN A 121 9.30 -10.45 -8.18
C GLN A 121 9.54 -10.42 -6.69
N ALA A 122 10.16 -11.50 -6.20
CA ALA A 122 10.51 -11.63 -4.81
C ALA A 122 11.21 -10.32 -4.42
N PHE A 123 10.57 -9.53 -3.55
CA PHE A 123 11.31 -8.58 -2.75
C PHE A 123 12.36 -9.42 -2.05
N ASN A 124 13.58 -9.36 -2.58
CA ASN A 124 14.69 -10.18 -2.14
C ASN A 124 14.80 -9.95 -0.63
N GLN A 125 14.52 -10.99 0.16
CA GLN A 125 14.43 -10.92 1.63
C GLN A 125 15.81 -10.73 2.29
N ASN A 126 16.72 -10.04 1.63
CA ASN A 126 18.11 -9.91 2.03
C ASN A 126 18.59 -8.46 1.84
N PRO A 127 18.77 -7.67 2.92
CA PRO A 127 19.15 -6.26 2.83
C PRO A 127 20.59 -6.01 2.34
N TYR A 128 21.31 -7.05 1.86
CA TYR A 128 22.69 -6.95 1.36
C TYR A 128 22.88 -7.36 -0.11
N SER A 129 21.82 -7.68 -0.85
CA SER A 129 21.97 -8.13 -2.24
C SER A 129 22.01 -6.94 -3.22
N THR A 130 23.20 -6.34 -3.37
CA THR A 130 23.50 -5.46 -4.51
C THR A 130 23.49 -6.32 -5.79
N THR A 131 22.54 -6.07 -6.70
CA THR A 131 22.46 -6.81 -7.97
C THR A 131 23.52 -6.27 -8.92
N TYR A 132 24.62 -7.02 -9.09
CA TYR A 132 25.50 -6.81 -10.24
C TYR A 132 24.75 -7.25 -11.51
N VAL A 133 24.48 -6.30 -12.39
CA VAL A 133 24.04 -6.57 -13.75
C VAL A 133 25.21 -7.27 -14.46
N GLN A 134 25.15 -8.59 -14.62
CA GLN A 134 26.09 -9.31 -15.49
C GLN A 134 25.81 -8.89 -16.94
N ARG A 135 26.70 -8.08 -17.50
CA ARG A 135 26.82 -7.89 -18.95
C ARG A 135 27.15 -9.24 -19.57
N ASN A 136 26.27 -9.75 -20.43
CA ASN A 136 26.59 -10.84 -21.34
C ASN A 136 27.69 -10.38 -22.30
N VAL A 137 28.89 -10.94 -22.15
CA VAL A 137 29.95 -10.84 -23.14
C VAL A 137 29.95 -12.15 -23.92
N SER A 138 29.51 -12.10 -25.17
CA SER A 138 29.59 -13.23 -26.09
C SER A 138 31.04 -13.45 -26.50
N SER A 139 31.62 -14.59 -26.12
CA SER A 139 32.98 -14.99 -26.52
C SER A 139 32.96 -15.49 -27.97
N THR A 140 33.56 -14.73 -28.89
CA THR A 140 34.06 -15.26 -30.17
C THR A 140 35.58 -15.15 -30.12
N THR A 141 36.29 -16.27 -30.17
CA THR A 141 37.74 -16.28 -30.36
C THR A 141 38.11 -17.17 -31.53
N TYR A 142 38.81 -16.53 -32.45
CA TYR A 142 39.30 -17.03 -33.72
C TYR A 142 40.43 -18.04 -33.55
N ALA A 143 40.50 -18.96 -34.52
CA ALA A 143 41.62 -19.86 -34.72
C ALA A 143 42.87 -19.10 -35.19
N THR A 144 44.04 -19.49 -34.70
CA THR A 144 45.33 -19.23 -35.36
C THR A 144 46.19 -20.49 -35.30
N SER A 145 46.58 -20.91 -36.48
CA SER A 145 47.63 -21.87 -36.82
C SER A 145 49.01 -21.26 -36.60
N GLU A 146 49.92 -22.01 -35.98
CA GLU A 146 51.30 -22.26 -36.43
C GLU A 146 51.71 -23.68 -36.01
#